data_AF-A0A3N5KBL3-F1
#
_entry.id   AF-A0A3N5KBL3-F1
#
_cell.length_a   1.000
_cell.length_b   1.000
_cell.length_c   1.000
_cell.angle_alpha   90.00
_cell.angle_beta   90.00
_cell.angle_gamma   90.00
#
_symmetry.space_group_name_H-M   'P 1'
#
loop_
_entity.id
_entity.type
_entity.pdbx_description
1 polymer ?
#
loop_
_entity_poly.entity_id
_entity_poly.type
_entity_poly.pdbx_seq_one_letter_code
_entity_poly.pdbx_strand_id
1 'polypeptide(L)'
;MMRAVSNLTKPYQIRTLVSLNAVMVDGTGMCGGCRVTVNGKMKFACVDGPEFEGHEVDFDEMLLRNRSYTDMEKISMDRFSEPHVCRKEGMAS
;
A
#
# COMPACT_ATOMS: atom_id res chain seq x y z
N MET A 1 4.62 -10.78 -4.53
CA MET A 1 5.85 -10.79 -5.35
C MET A 1 7.07 -10.47 -4.48
N MET A 2 7.20 -9.24 -3.94
CA MET A 2 8.35 -8.81 -3.12
C MET A 2 8.76 -9.81 -2.03
N ARG A 3 7.81 -10.21 -1.16
CA ARG A 3 8.04 -11.23 -0.10
C ARG A 3 8.66 -12.52 -0.63
N ALA A 4 8.19 -13.01 -1.78
CA ALA A 4 8.65 -14.28 -2.33
C ALA A 4 10.10 -14.18 -2.83
N VAL A 5 10.45 -13.06 -3.50
CA VAL A 5 11.81 -12.81 -3.97
C VAL A 5 12.77 -12.63 -2.79
N SER A 6 12.40 -11.81 -1.80
CA SER A 6 13.20 -11.61 -0.58
C SER A 6 13.47 -12.94 0.14
N ASN A 7 12.46 -13.81 0.27
CA ASN A 7 12.63 -15.11 0.92
C ASN A 7 13.49 -16.07 0.08
N LEU A 8 13.40 -16.01 -1.25
CA LEU A 8 14.20 -16.84 -2.16
C LEU A 8 15.68 -16.47 -2.10
N THR A 9 16.02 -15.18 -2.02
CA THR A 9 17.41 -14.69 -2.03
C THR A 9 18.11 -14.79 -0.68
N LYS A 10 17.36 -14.85 0.42
CA LYS A 10 17.87 -14.87 1.80
C LYS A 10 18.86 -16.02 2.10
N PRO A 11 18.60 -17.30 1.73
CA PRO A 11 19.55 -18.39 1.97
C PRO A 11 20.87 -18.24 1.19
N TYR A 12 20.84 -17.55 0.05
CA TYR A 12 22.01 -17.28 -0.78
C TYR A 12 22.78 -16.02 -0.35
N GLN A 13 22.33 -15.35 0.73
CA GLN A 13 22.93 -14.10 1.22
C GLN A 13 22.99 -13.00 0.14
N ILE A 14 22.07 -13.03 -0.82
CA ILE A 14 21.97 -12.01 -1.86
C ILE A 14 21.14 -10.85 -1.31
N ARG A 15 21.79 -9.72 -1.07
CA ARG A 15 21.15 -8.48 -0.62
C ARG A 15 19.99 -8.11 -1.56
N THR A 16 18.81 -7.84 -1.01
CA THR A 16 17.59 -7.64 -1.80
C THR A 16 16.86 -6.39 -1.33
N LEU A 17 17.02 -5.31 -2.08
CA LEU A 17 16.26 -4.09 -1.85
C LEU A 17 14.85 -4.22 -2.45
N VAL A 18 13.84 -3.76 -1.70
CA VAL A 18 12.44 -3.75 -2.12
C VAL A 18 11.86 -2.35 -1.99
N SER A 19 11.19 -1.89 -3.05
CA SER A 19 10.42 -0.64 -3.02
C SER A 19 9.00 -0.93 -2.54
N LEU A 20 8.69 -0.57 -1.30
CA LEU A 20 7.42 -0.92 -0.66
C LEU A 20 6.26 -0.05 -1.16
N ASN A 21 5.14 -0.69 -1.47
CA ASN A 21 3.90 -0.05 -1.92
C ASN A 21 2.87 0.09 -0.79
N ALA A 22 3.27 0.64 0.36
CA ALA A 22 2.37 0.93 1.46
C ALA A 22 1.37 2.04 1.08
N VAL A 23 0.15 2.00 1.63
CA VAL A 23 -0.86 3.06 1.43
C VAL A 23 -0.32 4.42 1.86
N MET A 24 -0.47 5.43 1.00
CA MET A 24 -0.02 6.81 1.25
C MET A 24 -1.20 7.78 1.19
N VAL A 25 -1.14 8.85 1.98
CA VAL A 25 -2.14 9.93 1.99
C VAL A 25 -1.45 11.27 1.77
N ASP A 26 -0.60 11.67 2.70
CA ASP A 26 0.14 12.94 2.68
C ASP A 26 1.46 12.85 1.89
N GLY A 27 2.20 11.76 2.05
CA GLY A 27 3.50 11.55 1.40
C GLY A 27 4.65 12.37 1.97
N THR A 28 4.47 13.06 3.09
CA THR A 28 5.49 13.95 3.69
C THR A 28 5.83 13.62 5.15
N GLY A 29 5.31 12.50 5.67
CA GLY A 29 5.64 11.99 7.01
C GLY A 29 4.78 12.53 8.16
N MET A 30 3.67 13.19 7.86
CA MET A 30 2.75 13.77 8.84
C MET A 30 1.65 12.79 9.29
N CYS A 31 1.18 11.88 8.42
CA CYS A 31 0.00 11.05 8.73
C CYS A 31 0.31 9.62 9.22
N GLY A 32 1.49 9.06 8.91
CA GLY A 32 1.84 7.69 9.26
C GLY A 32 1.01 6.59 8.57
N GLY A 33 0.25 6.93 7.52
CA GLY A 33 -0.51 5.99 6.69
C GLY A 33 0.40 4.94 6.05
N CYS A 34 1.59 5.35 5.61
CA CYS A 34 2.59 4.51 4.99
C CYS A 34 3.55 3.82 5.98
N ARG A 35 3.19 3.74 7.27
CA ARG A 35 4.04 3.08 8.26
C ARG A 35 4.26 1.61 7.92
N VAL A 36 5.48 1.16 8.14
CA VAL A 36 5.97 -0.21 7.96
C VAL A 36 6.91 -0.58 9.09
N THR A 37 6.99 -1.86 9.43
CA THR A 37 7.98 -2.36 10.38
C THR A 37 9.15 -2.98 9.63
N VAL A 38 10.35 -2.44 9.85
CA VAL A 38 11.61 -2.93 9.26
C VAL A 38 12.60 -3.13 10.40
N ASN A 39 13.13 -4.36 10.52
CA ASN A 39 14.08 -4.74 11.58
C ASN A 39 13.55 -4.42 13.01
N GLY A 40 12.27 -4.72 13.25
CA GLY A 40 11.60 -4.46 14.52
C GLY A 40 11.38 -2.97 14.86
N LYS A 41 11.68 -2.05 13.93
CA LYS A 41 11.47 -0.62 14.10
C LYS A 41 10.40 -0.13 13.14
N MET A 42 9.51 0.73 13.66
CA MET A 42 8.53 1.43 12.85
C MET A 42 9.23 2.52 12.02
N LYS A 43 8.90 2.56 10.73
CA LYS A 43 9.44 3.45 9.70
C LYS A 43 8.33 3.99 8.81
N PHE A 44 8.53 5.15 8.18
CA PHE A 44 7.57 5.73 7.23
C PHE A 44 8.09 5.61 5.80
N ALA A 45 7.39 4.83 4.95
CA ALA A 45 7.88 4.58 3.60
C ALA A 45 8.05 5.85 2.74
N CYS A 46 7.26 6.91 2.98
CA CYS A 46 7.38 8.18 2.24
C CYS A 46 8.57 9.06 2.66
N VAL A 47 9.18 8.83 3.83
CA VAL A 47 10.31 9.64 4.35
C VAL A 47 11.57 8.81 4.54
N ASP A 48 11.44 7.63 5.16
CA ASP A 48 12.56 6.71 5.40
C ASP A 48 12.86 5.80 4.20
N GLY A 49 11.96 5.72 3.22
CA GLY A 49 12.00 4.75 2.11
C GLY A 49 11.94 5.42 0.72
N PRO A 50 11.19 4.85 -0.25
CA PRO A 50 10.35 3.65 -0.17
C PRO A 50 11.14 2.34 -0.25
N GLU A 51 12.44 2.42 -0.55
CA GLU A 51 13.35 1.28 -0.65
C GLU A 51 13.86 0.85 0.72
N PHE A 52 13.64 -0.42 1.06
CA PHE A 52 14.12 -1.03 2.31
C PHE A 52 14.81 -2.35 2.04
N GLU A 53 15.57 -2.84 3.03
CA GLU A 53 16.14 -4.17 2.95
C GLU A 53 15.05 -5.23 3.12
N GLY A 54 14.76 -5.95 2.03
CA GLY A 54 13.66 -6.88 1.92
C GLY A 54 13.74 -8.07 2.87
N HIS A 55 14.92 -8.43 3.37
CA HIS A 55 15.06 -9.51 4.36
C HIS A 55 14.65 -9.10 5.78
N GLU A 56 14.50 -7.80 6.04
CA GLU A 56 14.18 -7.20 7.33
C GLU A 56 12.75 -6.63 7.41
N VAL A 57 12.00 -6.62 6.29
CA VAL A 57 10.63 -6.11 6.23
C VAL A 57 9.64 -7.10 6.83
N ASP A 58 8.75 -6.62 7.70
CA ASP A 58 7.54 -7.36 8.09
C ASP A 58 6.49 -7.28 6.98
N PHE A 59 6.52 -8.26 6.08
CA PHE A 59 5.56 -8.33 4.99
C PHE A 59 4.14 -8.67 5.46
N ASP A 60 3.97 -9.42 6.55
CA ASP A 60 2.64 -9.85 6.96
C ASP A 60 1.83 -8.67 7.53
N GLU A 61 2.48 -7.81 8.34
CA GLU A 61 1.91 -6.52 8.75
C GLU A 61 1.53 -5.68 7.51
N MET A 62 2.47 -5.50 6.59
CA MET A 62 2.27 -4.68 5.39
C MET A 62 1.10 -5.19 4.53
N LEU A 63 1.00 -6.51 4.30
CA LEU A 63 -0.08 -7.11 3.51
C LEU A 63 -1.46 -6.87 4.15
N LEU A 64 -1.55 -6.98 5.49
CA LEU A 64 -2.79 -6.68 6.21
C LEU A 64 -3.17 -5.20 6.04
N ARG A 65 -2.21 -4.30 6.20
CA ARG A 65 -2.43 -2.85 6.03
C ARG A 65 -2.91 -2.50 4.63
N ASN A 66 -2.32 -3.08 3.59
CA ASN A 66 -2.71 -2.82 2.20
C ASN A 66 -4.11 -3.33 1.85
N ARG A 67 -4.71 -4.21 2.65
CA ARG A 67 -6.09 -4.70 2.45
C ARG A 67 -7.14 -3.92 3.24
N SER A 68 -6.74 -2.91 4.02
CA SER A 68 -7.65 -2.21 4.94
C SER A 68 -8.83 -1.54 4.23
N TYR A 69 -8.68 -1.19 2.95
CA TYR A 69 -9.68 -0.41 2.21
C TYR A 69 -10.35 -1.18 1.06
N THR A 70 -10.11 -2.49 0.92
CA THR A 70 -10.58 -3.27 -0.24
C THR A 70 -12.10 -3.20 -0.45
N ASP A 71 -12.90 -3.20 0.61
CA ASP A 71 -14.37 -3.08 0.48
C ASP A 71 -14.78 -1.68 -0.03
N MET A 72 -14.11 -0.63 0.45
CA MET A 72 -14.36 0.75 0.01
C MET A 72 -13.88 0.99 -1.42
N GLU A 73 -12.73 0.42 -1.80
CA GLU A 73 -12.21 0.43 -3.16
C GLU A 73 -13.21 -0.21 -4.13
N LYS A 74 -13.80 -1.35 -3.76
CA LYS A 74 -14.85 -2.00 -4.54
C LYS A 74 -16.08 -1.11 -4.70
N ILE A 75 -16.60 -0.55 -3.60
CA ILE A 75 -17.76 0.37 -3.65
C ILE A 75 -17.45 1.57 -4.55
N SER A 76 -16.24 2.12 -4.47
CA SER A 76 -15.82 3.24 -5.31
C SER A 76 -15.77 2.85 -6.79
N MET A 77 -15.26 1.67 -7.11
CA MET A 77 -15.19 1.16 -8.49
C MET A 77 -16.57 0.87 -9.05
N ASP A 78 -17.45 0.25 -8.26
CA ASP A 78 -18.83 -0.06 -8.66
C ASP A 78 -19.59 1.23 -8.96
N ARG A 79 -19.53 2.24 -8.07
CA ARG A 79 -20.14 3.57 -8.28
C ARG A 79 -19.57 4.31 -9.48
N PHE A 80 -18.27 4.16 -9.76
CA PHE A 80 -17.66 4.77 -10.94
C PHE A 80 -18.09 4.07 -12.23
N SER A 81 -18.34 2.76 -12.17
CA SER A 81 -18.74 1.93 -13.32
C SER A 81 -20.24 2.04 -13.63
N GLU A 82 -21.06 2.50 -12.68
CA GLU A 82 -22.46 2.82 -12.91
C GLU A 82 -22.61 3.94 -13.97
N PRO A 83 -23.59 3.84 -14.88
CA PRO A 83 -23.81 4.87 -15.89
C PRO A 83 -24.08 6.22 -15.22
N HIS A 84 -23.35 7.24 -15.64
CA HIS A 84 -23.49 8.60 -15.12
C HIS A 84 -24.93 9.09 -15.28
N VAL A 85 -25.67 9.20 -14.17
CA VAL A 85 -26.97 9.87 -14.16
C VAL A 85 -26.70 11.37 -14.04
N CYS A 86 -26.79 12.09 -15.16
CA CYS A 86 -26.61 13.53 -15.17
C CYS A 86 -27.73 14.17 -14.36
N ARG A 87 -27.38 14.97 -13.34
CA ARG A 87 -28.35 15.70 -12.48
C ARG A 87 -29.37 16.54 -13.27
N LYS A 88 -29.11 16.87 -14.54
CA LYS A 88 -30.04 17.62 -15.40
C LYS A 88 -31.25 16.80 -15.90
N GLU A 89 -31.21 15.48 -15.84
CA GLU A 89 -32.35 14.63 -16.24
C GLU A 89 -33.45 14.56 -15.16
N GLY A 90 -33.16 15.02 -13.93
CA GLY A 90 -34.12 15.10 -12.82
C GLY A 90 -34.80 16.46 -12.62
N MET A 91 -34.61 17.42 -13.53
CA MET A 91 -35.24 18.76 -13.48
C MET A 91 -36.22 19.01 -14.65
N ALA A 92 -36.68 17.95 -15.32
CA ALA A 92 -37.73 18.03 -16.33
C ALA A 92 -39.06 17.49 -15.75
N SER A 93 -39.69 18.29 -14.89
CA SER A 93 -41.11 18.19 -14.53
C SER A 93 -41.55 19.50 -13.91
#